data_AF-A0A0C9RUF5-F1
#
_entry.id   AF-A0A0C9RUF5-F1
#
_cell.length_a   1.000
_cell.length_b   1.000
_cell.length_c   1.000
_cell.angle_alpha   90.00
_cell.angle_beta   90.00
_cell.angle_gamma   90.00
#
_symmetry.space_group_name_H-M   'P 1'
#
loop_
_entity.id
_entity.type
_entity.pdbx_description
1 polymer ?
#
loop_
_entity_poly.entity_id
_entity_poly.type
_entity_poly.pdbx_seq_one_letter_code
_entity_poly.pdbx_strand_id
1 'polypeptide(L)'
;MCGIFAYLNHLTPKTRQEILLLLVGGLKRLEYRGYDSAGVALDSPNGEDIAIVKKQGKVKALEDEIFSRTNLDLEKSTDSHVGIAHTRWATHGVPSAVNAHPQRSDHDHGFVVVHN
;
A
#
# COMPACT_ATOMS: atom_id res chain seq x y z
N MET A 1 -6.66 -2.82 -16.66
CA MET A 1 -7.78 -3.15 -15.75
C MET A 1 -7.54 -2.84 -14.27
N CYS A 2 -6.40 -2.50 -13.69
CA CYS A 2 -6.25 -2.21 -12.24
C CYS A 2 -6.63 -3.37 -11.25
N GLY A 3 -6.14 -3.30 -10.02
CA GLY A 3 -6.39 -4.29 -8.98
C GLY A 3 -6.45 -3.66 -7.59
N ILE A 4 -7.46 -4.05 -6.80
CA ILE A 4 -7.63 -3.64 -5.40
C ILE A 4 -7.41 -4.85 -4.51
N PHE A 5 -6.65 -4.67 -3.43
CA PHE A 5 -6.49 -5.65 -2.37
C PHE A 5 -6.46 -4.94 -1.01
N ALA A 6 -7.03 -5.56 0.02
CA ALA A 6 -6.96 -5.09 1.38
C ALA A 6 -6.74 -6.28 2.32
N TYR A 7 -6.02 -6.05 3.41
CA TYR A 7 -5.83 -7.02 4.47
C TYR A 7 -6.27 -6.39 5.78
N LEU A 8 -7.05 -7.14 6.55
CA LEU A 8 -7.48 -6.75 7.89
C LEU A 8 -7.19 -7.91 8.82
N ASN A 9 -6.38 -7.66 9.85
CA ASN A 9 -6.28 -8.54 11.02
C ASN A 9 -7.08 -7.94 12.16
N HIS A 10 -7.80 -8.78 12.89
CA HIS A 10 -8.57 -8.38 14.07
C HIS A 10 -8.33 -9.40 15.17
N LEU A 11 -7.85 -8.94 16.32
CA LEU A 11 -7.44 -9.77 17.45
C LEU A 11 -6.50 -10.93 17.03
N THR A 12 -5.72 -10.68 16.00
CA THR A 12 -4.78 -11.62 15.40
C THR A 12 -3.47 -10.87 15.22
N PRO A 13 -2.56 -10.94 16.21
CA PRO A 13 -1.33 -10.17 16.20
C PRO A 13 -0.52 -10.45 14.94
N LYS A 14 -0.13 -9.38 14.25
CA LYS A 14 0.74 -9.42 13.07
C LYS A 14 1.78 -8.33 13.13
N THR A 15 3.00 -8.68 12.71
CA THR A 15 4.04 -7.67 12.51
C THR A 15 3.72 -6.84 11.27
N ARG A 16 4.21 -5.61 11.24
CA ARG A 16 4.09 -4.73 10.07
C ARG A 16 4.74 -5.35 8.83
N GLN A 17 5.85 -6.07 9.00
CA GLN A 17 6.47 -6.84 7.92
C GLN A 17 5.50 -7.88 7.34
N GLU A 18 4.83 -8.69 8.17
CA GLU A 18 3.86 -9.68 7.71
C GLU A 18 2.69 -9.03 6.96
N ILE A 19 2.15 -7.94 7.49
CA ILE A 19 1.08 -7.17 6.85
C ILE A 19 1.52 -6.69 5.46
N LEU A 20 2.69 -6.05 5.35
CA LEU A 20 3.22 -5.55 4.08
C LEU A 20 3.46 -6.68 3.07
N LEU A 21 3.99 -7.82 3.52
CA LEU A 21 4.17 -9.00 2.67
C LEU A 21 2.85 -9.54 2.15
N LEU A 22 1.79 -9.55 2.97
CA LEU A 22 0.45 -9.95 2.56
C LEU A 22 -0.14 -8.99 1.52
N LEU A 23 0.00 -7.68 1.73
CA LEU A 23 -0.45 -6.66 0.78
C LEU A 23 0.27 -6.78 -0.56
N VAL A 24 1.60 -6.85 -0.55
CA VAL A 24 2.44 -7.02 -1.74
C VAL A 24 2.13 -8.35 -2.44
N GLY A 25 1.97 -9.44 -1.68
CA GLY A 25 1.58 -10.74 -2.21
C GLY A 25 0.21 -10.71 -2.90
N GLY A 26 -0.75 -9.99 -2.33
CA GLY A 26 -2.05 -9.72 -2.95
C GLY A 26 -1.91 -8.97 -4.27
N LEU A 27 -1.12 -7.89 -4.30
CA LEU A 27 -0.86 -7.12 -5.53
C LEU A 27 -0.16 -7.95 -6.61
N LYS A 28 0.80 -8.80 -6.27
CA LYS A 28 1.47 -9.71 -7.23
C LYS A 28 0.47 -10.61 -7.96
N ARG A 29 -0.60 -11.06 -7.28
CA ARG A 29 -1.68 -11.85 -7.91
C ARG A 29 -2.58 -11.02 -8.84
N LEU A 30 -2.60 -9.70 -8.67
CA LEU A 30 -3.42 -8.77 -9.45
C LEU A 30 -2.62 -7.99 -10.51
N GLU A 31 -1.30 -8.16 -10.56
CA GLU A 31 -0.40 -7.40 -11.44
C GLU A 31 -0.76 -7.54 -12.93
N TYR A 32 -1.31 -8.69 -13.34
CA TYR A 32 -1.79 -8.89 -14.71
C TYR A 32 -2.90 -7.91 -15.12
N ARG A 33 -3.60 -7.28 -14.17
CA ARG A 33 -4.63 -6.28 -14.43
C ARG A 33 -4.07 -4.87 -14.57
N GLY A 34 -2.91 -4.55 -14.00
CA GLY A 34 -2.31 -3.22 -14.00
C GLY A 34 -0.92 -3.22 -13.39
N TYR A 35 0.03 -2.51 -14.00
CA TYR A 35 1.45 -2.57 -13.64
C TYR A 35 2.22 -1.27 -13.93
N ASP A 36 1.52 -0.17 -14.24
CA ASP A 36 2.17 1.11 -14.51
C ASP A 36 2.62 1.80 -13.22
N SER A 37 1.92 1.51 -12.11
CA SER A 37 2.26 1.95 -10.76
C SER A 37 1.49 1.13 -9.73
N ALA A 38 1.99 1.13 -8.50
CA ALA A 38 1.35 0.47 -7.37
C ALA A 38 1.57 1.24 -6.07
N GLY A 39 0.73 0.99 -5.08
CA GLY A 39 0.90 1.55 -3.75
C GLY A 39 0.17 0.81 -2.65
N VAL A 40 0.57 1.09 -1.42
CA VAL A 40 -0.04 0.61 -0.18
C VAL A 40 -0.26 1.77 0.78
N ALA A 41 -1.26 1.62 1.64
CA ALA A 41 -1.44 2.43 2.83
C ALA A 41 -1.72 1.54 4.04
N LEU A 42 -1.15 1.93 5.18
CA LEU A 42 -1.26 1.27 6.47
C LEU A 42 -1.04 2.33 7.56
N ASP A 43 -1.55 2.11 8.76
CA ASP A 43 -1.25 2.99 9.91
C ASP A 43 0.26 3.24 10.04
N SER A 44 0.66 4.42 10.52
CA SER A 44 2.04 4.74 10.86
C SER A 44 2.51 3.92 12.08
N PRO A 45 3.83 3.80 12.34
CA PRO A 45 4.31 3.10 13.52
C PRO A 45 3.75 3.62 14.84
N ASN A 46 3.52 4.93 15.01
CA ASN A 46 2.89 5.50 16.21
C ASN A 46 1.37 5.30 16.25
N GLY A 47 0.71 4.91 15.15
CA GLY A 47 -0.73 4.71 15.08
C GLY A 47 -1.54 6.01 15.06
N GLU A 48 -0.88 7.15 14.90
CA GLU A 48 -1.50 8.48 14.91
C GLU A 48 -1.83 8.98 13.50
N ASP A 49 -1.27 8.35 12.46
CA ASP A 49 -1.36 8.78 11.06
C ASP A 49 -1.34 7.56 10.11
N ILE A 50 -1.38 7.78 8.80
CA ILE A 50 -1.33 6.74 7.76
C ILE A 50 -0.02 6.83 6.97
N ALA A 51 0.78 5.77 7.03
CA ALA A 51 1.92 5.60 6.14
C ALA A 51 1.44 5.20 4.73
N ILE A 52 1.76 6.04 3.73
CA ILE A 52 1.51 5.76 2.31
C ILE A 52 2.83 5.53 1.59
N VAL A 53 2.94 4.40 0.89
CA VAL A 53 4.09 4.08 0.03
C VAL A 53 3.59 3.79 -1.38
N LYS A 54 4.11 4.54 -2.35
CA LYS A 54 3.71 4.45 -3.76
C LYS A 54 4.92 4.46 -4.66
N LYS A 55 4.88 3.68 -5.74
CA LYS A 55 5.96 3.62 -6.72
C LYS A 55 5.41 3.48 -8.13
N GLN A 56 6.07 4.13 -9.08
CA GLN A 56 5.87 3.87 -10.50
C GLN A 56 6.49 2.51 -10.87
N GLY A 57 5.85 1.81 -11.80
CA GLY A 57 6.28 0.52 -12.31
C GLY A 57 5.56 -0.65 -11.65
N LYS A 58 6.13 -1.83 -11.84
CA LYS A 58 5.63 -3.12 -11.38
C LYS A 58 5.61 -3.20 -9.85
N VAL A 59 4.86 -4.17 -9.31
CA VAL A 59 4.74 -4.43 -7.87
C VAL A 59 6.11 -4.67 -7.23
N LYS A 60 7.06 -5.25 -7.96
CA LYS A 60 8.45 -5.41 -7.49
C LYS A 60 9.11 -4.08 -7.12
N ALA A 61 8.89 -3.02 -7.88
CA ALA A 61 9.46 -1.71 -7.58
C ALA A 61 8.86 -1.11 -6.28
N LEU A 62 7.58 -1.37 -6.02
CA LEU A 62 6.94 -1.00 -4.76
C LEU A 62 7.50 -1.82 -3.59
N GLU A 63 7.67 -3.13 -3.77
CA GLU A 63 8.27 -4.01 -2.76
C GLU A 63 9.66 -3.53 -2.33
N ASP A 64 10.52 -3.20 -3.30
CA ASP A 64 11.87 -2.71 -3.03
C ASP A 64 11.86 -1.32 -2.35
N GLU A 65 10.91 -0.46 -2.73
CA GLU A 65 10.69 0.84 -2.06
C GLU A 65 10.26 0.67 -0.60
N ILE A 66 9.35 -0.27 -0.30
CA ILE A 66 8.89 -0.55 1.06
C ILE A 66 10.07 -1.01 1.93
N PHE A 67 10.85 -1.98 1.46
CA PHE A 67 11.92 -2.60 2.26
C PHE A 67 13.22 -1.80 2.30
N SER A 68 13.34 -0.71 1.53
CA SER A 68 14.44 0.25 1.67
C SER A 68 14.17 1.35 2.70
N ARG A 69 12.93 1.48 3.21
CA ARG A 69 12.55 2.50 4.20
C ARG A 69 12.89 2.06 5.62
N THR A 70 13.48 2.97 6.39
CA THR A 70 13.81 2.75 7.81
C THR A 70 12.73 3.23 8.78
N ASN A 71 11.79 4.06 8.33
CA ASN A 71 10.77 4.70 9.16
C ASN A 71 9.45 3.92 9.27
N LEU A 72 9.41 2.65 8.83
CA LEU A 72 8.21 1.81 8.84
C LEU A 72 8.14 0.87 10.04
N ASP A 73 9.19 0.76 10.85
CA ASP A 73 9.24 -0.09 12.07
C ASP A 73 8.68 -1.50 11.84
N LEU A 74 9.34 -2.27 10.97
CA LEU A 74 8.81 -3.52 10.42
C LEU A 74 8.53 -4.61 11.48
N GLU A 75 9.23 -4.58 12.60
CA GLU A 75 9.11 -5.56 13.69
C GLU A 75 7.94 -5.27 14.64
N LYS A 76 7.36 -4.05 14.60
CA LYS A 76 6.24 -3.70 15.47
C LYS A 76 5.03 -4.59 15.17
N SER A 77 4.50 -5.20 16.23
CA SER A 77 3.29 -6.01 16.18
C SER A 77 2.04 -5.18 16.46
N THR A 78 0.94 -5.53 15.80
CA THR A 78 -0.39 -4.90 15.96
C THR A 78 -1.46 -5.98 16.09
N ASP A 79 -2.34 -5.85 17.09
CA ASP A 79 -3.42 -6.82 17.34
C ASP A 79 -4.54 -6.72 16.31
N SER A 80 -4.86 -5.49 15.92
CA SER A 80 -5.83 -5.18 14.87
C SER A 80 -5.28 -4.09 13.96
N HIS A 81 -5.42 -4.26 12.66
CA HIS A 81 -4.90 -3.34 11.66
C HIS A 81 -5.67 -3.50 10.33
N VAL A 82 -5.72 -2.42 9.55
CA VAL A 82 -6.22 -2.43 8.17
C VAL A 82 -5.18 -1.85 7.23
N GLY A 83 -4.82 -2.63 6.21
CA GLY A 83 -3.95 -2.21 5.12
C GLY A 83 -4.69 -2.29 3.80
N ILE A 84 -4.49 -1.30 2.94
CA ILE A 84 -5.06 -1.27 1.58
C ILE A 84 -3.94 -1.16 0.54
N ALA A 85 -4.18 -1.72 -0.63
CA ALA A 85 -3.20 -1.83 -1.69
C ALA A 85 -3.86 -1.70 -3.07
N HIS A 86 -3.14 -1.12 -4.03
CA HIS A 86 -3.62 -0.96 -5.39
C HIS A 86 -2.55 -1.17 -6.43
N THR A 87 -2.91 -1.80 -7.55
CA THR A 87 -2.19 -1.72 -8.81
C THR A 87 -2.99 -0.90 -9.83
N ARG A 88 -2.33 0.03 -10.51
CA ARG A 88 -2.95 0.95 -11.46
C ARG A 88 -2.51 0.67 -12.89
N TRP A 89 -3.48 0.66 -13.80
CA TRP A 89 -3.29 0.81 -15.24
C TRP A 89 -3.67 2.26 -15.61
N ALA A 90 -2.72 3.07 -16.04
CA ALA A 90 -2.95 4.50 -16.27
C ALA A 90 -3.70 4.72 -17.59
N THR A 91 -4.95 5.17 -17.52
CA THR A 91 -5.71 5.65 -18.70
C THR A 91 -5.64 7.17 -18.85
N HIS A 92 -5.56 7.90 -17.74
CA HIS A 92 -5.41 9.35 -17.68
C HIS A 92 -4.33 9.72 -16.66
N GLY A 93 -3.54 10.76 -16.97
CA GLY A 93 -2.42 11.19 -16.14
C GLY A 93 -1.24 10.22 -16.18
N VAL A 94 -0.02 10.77 -16.24
CA VAL A 94 1.19 9.96 -16.36
C VAL A 94 1.34 8.99 -15.18
N PRO A 95 1.86 7.77 -15.38
CA PRO A 95 2.26 6.91 -14.29
C PRO A 95 3.28 7.63 -13.40
N SER A 96 2.94 7.82 -12.12
CA SER A 96 3.80 8.49 -11.15
C SER A 96 3.37 8.08 -9.73
N ALA A 97 4.24 8.28 -8.74
CA ALA A 97 3.87 8.05 -7.35
C ALA A 97 2.69 8.94 -6.91
N VAL A 98 2.58 10.16 -7.42
CA VAL A 98 1.47 11.09 -7.11
C VAL A 98 0.13 10.55 -7.62
N ASN A 99 0.11 10.08 -8.87
CA ASN A 99 -1.11 9.59 -9.52
C ASN A 99 -1.46 8.14 -9.14
N ALA A 100 -0.51 7.38 -8.60
CA ALA A 100 -0.75 6.06 -8.05
C ALA A 100 -1.70 6.15 -6.84
N HIS A 101 -2.49 5.11 -6.66
CA HIS A 101 -3.30 4.93 -5.46
C HIS A 101 -2.46 4.25 -4.36
N PRO A 102 -2.82 4.37 -3.08
CA PRO A 102 -3.98 5.11 -2.57
C PRO A 102 -3.92 6.64 -2.74
N GLN A 103 -5.08 7.26 -2.94
CA GLN A 103 -5.26 8.71 -2.94
C GLN A 103 -5.71 9.18 -1.55
N ARG A 104 -5.27 10.37 -1.14
CA ARG A 104 -5.55 10.97 0.18
C ARG A 104 -6.43 12.21 0.05
N SER A 105 -7.28 12.48 1.03
CA SER A 105 -8.14 13.67 1.08
C SER A 105 -7.35 14.97 1.29
N ASP A 106 -6.33 14.93 2.12
CA ASP A 106 -5.58 16.08 2.61
C ASP A 106 -4.13 15.70 2.95
N HIS A 107 -3.36 16.66 3.48
CA HIS A 107 -1.96 16.45 3.82
C HIS A 107 -1.75 15.53 5.03
N ASP A 108 -2.76 15.45 5.90
CA ASP A 108 -2.76 14.71 7.17
C ASP A 108 -3.44 13.34 7.03
N HIS A 109 -3.69 12.91 5.79
CA HIS A 109 -4.27 11.60 5.44
C HIS A 109 -5.61 11.29 6.12
N GLY A 110 -6.44 12.31 6.39
CA GLY A 110 -7.71 12.14 7.10
C GLY A 110 -8.60 11.03 6.51
N PHE A 111 -8.59 10.88 5.19
CA PHE A 111 -9.14 9.72 4.48
C PHE A 111 -8.21 9.26 3.36
N VAL A 112 -8.16 7.95 3.13
CA VAL A 112 -7.38 7.33 2.08
C VAL A 112 -8.21 6.30 1.31
N VAL A 113 -8.13 6.30 -0.02
CA VAL A 113 -8.99 5.48 -0.89
C VAL A 113 -8.24 4.86 -2.08
N VAL A 114 -8.69 3.68 -2.48
CA VAL A 114 -8.30 2.98 -3.71
C VAL A 114 -9.51 2.83 -4.62
N HIS A 115 -9.30 2.90 -5.94
CA HIS A 115 -10.37 2.88 -6.94
C HIS A 115 -9.87 2.21 -8.23
N ASN A 116 -10.72 1.43 -8.90
CA ASN A 116 -10.42 0.81 -10.19
C ASN A 116 -11.05 1.60 -11.33
#